data_AF-A0A842NHU1-F1
#
_entry.id   AF-A0A842NHU1-F1
#
_cell.length_a   1.000
_cell.length_b   1.000
_cell.length_c   1.000
_cell.angle_alpha   90.00
_cell.angle_beta   90.00
_cell.angle_gamma   90.00
#
_symmetry.space_group_name_H-M   'P 1'
#
loop_
_entity.id
_entity.type
_entity.pdbx_description
1 polymer ?
#
loop_
_entity_poly.entity_id
_entity_poly.type
_entity_poly.pdbx_seq_one_letter_code
_entity_poly.pdbx_strand_id
1 'polypeptide(L)'
;MKKSERQRFREVEARLGQISGNLTEKDERLVRVKFVGVTFEPDTYSNGEDQLNEALDHGYRVMREYPTGAGVVIALGLYKNGAV
;
A
#
# COMPACT_ATOMS: atom_id res chain seq x y z
N MET A 1 12.56 -11.97 -13.04
CA MET A 1 11.15 -11.54 -13.23
C MET A 1 10.68 -11.87 -14.65
N LYS A 2 9.85 -12.91 -14.79
CA LYS A 2 9.32 -13.44 -16.05
C LYS A 2 8.28 -12.48 -16.66
N LYS A 3 8.08 -12.51 -17.98
CA LYS A 3 7.17 -11.61 -18.71
C LYS A 3 5.72 -11.67 -18.20
N SER A 4 5.26 -12.87 -17.81
CA SER A 4 3.92 -13.10 -17.23
C SER A 4 3.75 -12.46 -15.85
N GLU A 5 4.79 -12.44 -15.03
CA GLU A 5 4.77 -11.83 -13.70
C GLU A 5 4.70 -10.31 -13.80
N ARG A 6 5.42 -9.71 -14.77
CA ARG A 6 5.35 -8.25 -15.03
C ARG A 6 3.96 -7.81 -15.47
N GLN A 7 3.28 -8.63 -16.28
CA GLN A 7 1.94 -8.31 -16.76
C GLN A 7 0.91 -8.37 -15.64
N ARG A 8 0.95 -9.40 -14.79
CA ARG A 8 0.11 -9.48 -13.59
C ARG A 8 0.35 -8.31 -12.64
N PHE A 9 1.61 -7.93 -12.43
CA PHE A 9 1.96 -6.79 -11.59
C PHE A 9 1.35 -5.48 -12.10
N ARG A 10 1.48 -5.19 -13.41
CA ARG A 10 0.87 -4.01 -14.03
C ARG A 10 -0.66 -3.97 -13.89
N GLU A 11 -1.30 -5.12 -14.05
CA GLU A 11 -2.76 -5.21 -13.91
C GLU A 11 -3.20 -4.95 -12.47
N VAL A 12 -2.44 -5.47 -11.50
CA VAL A 12 -2.65 -5.18 -10.08
C VAL A 12 -2.45 -3.69 -9.80
N GLU A 13 -1.37 -3.07 -10.27
CA GLU A 13 -1.14 -1.63 -10.08
C GLU A 13 -2.25 -0.76 -10.68
N ALA A 14 -2.71 -1.09 -11.89
CA ALA A 14 -3.82 -0.38 -12.52
C ALA A 14 -5.11 -0.48 -11.69
N ARG A 15 -5.42 -1.67 -11.14
CA ARG A 15 -6.56 -1.88 -10.26
C ARG A 15 -6.41 -1.15 -8.92
N LEU A 16 -5.22 -1.14 -8.34
CA LEU A 16 -4.93 -0.39 -7.11
C LEU A 16 -5.11 1.12 -7.34
N GLY A 17 -4.72 1.64 -8.50
CA GLY A 17 -4.96 3.03 -8.88
C GLY A 17 -6.46 3.37 -8.96
N GLN A 18 -7.26 2.50 -9.59
CA GLN A 18 -8.73 2.66 -9.64
C GLN A 18 -9.37 2.60 -8.25
N ILE A 19 -8.95 1.65 -7.41
CA ILE A 19 -9.45 1.53 -6.04
C ILE A 19 -9.05 2.77 -5.23
N SER A 20 -7.82 3.25 -5.35
CA SER A 20 -7.35 4.47 -4.69
C SER A 20 -8.21 5.67 -5.09
N GLY A 21 -8.48 5.85 -6.39
CA GLY A 21 -9.34 6.93 -6.89
C GLY A 21 -10.74 6.88 -6.29
N ASN A 22 -11.38 5.70 -6.33
CA ASN A 22 -12.70 5.49 -5.74
C ASN A 22 -12.72 5.72 -4.21
N LEU A 23 -11.63 5.39 -3.50
CA LEU A 23 -11.52 5.62 -2.05
C LEU A 23 -11.40 7.12 -1.75
N THR A 24 -10.61 7.87 -2.52
CA THR A 24 -10.46 9.33 -2.37
C THR A 24 -11.74 10.10 -2.72
N GLU A 25 -12.57 9.58 -3.64
CA GLU A 25 -13.87 10.18 -3.94
C GLU A 25 -14.92 9.96 -2.84
N LYS A 26 -14.75 8.91 -2.02
CA LYS A 26 -15.69 8.56 -0.93
C LYS A 26 -15.38 9.25 0.39
N ASP A 27 -14.13 9.65 0.62
CA ASP A 27 -13.73 10.43 1.79
C ASP A 27 -12.93 11.65 1.32
N GLU A 28 -13.56 12.83 1.34
CA GLU A 28 -12.94 14.10 0.91
C GLU A 28 -11.69 14.49 1.72
N ARG A 29 -11.49 13.86 2.87
CA ARG A 29 -10.31 14.02 3.73
C ARG A 29 -9.16 13.13 3.26
N LEU A 30 -9.43 12.02 2.55
CA LEU A 30 -8.41 11.11 2.04
C LEU A 30 -7.76 11.72 0.79
N VAL A 31 -6.47 12.02 0.90
CA VAL A 31 -5.68 12.66 -0.17
C VAL A 31 -5.03 11.62 -1.07
N ARG A 32 -4.51 10.54 -0.48
CA ARG A 32 -3.74 9.53 -1.21
C ARG A 32 -3.79 8.19 -0.51
N VAL A 33 -3.86 7.12 -1.30
CA VAL A 33 -3.69 5.74 -0.82
C VAL A 33 -2.35 5.20 -1.32
N LYS A 34 -1.61 4.50 -0.46
CA LYS A 34 -0.39 3.75 -0.78
C LYS A 34 -0.56 2.32 -0.30
N PHE A 35 -0.08 1.35 -1.08
CA PHE A 35 -0.03 -0.05 -0.66
C PHE A 35 1.43 -0.43 -0.45
N VAL A 36 1.75 -0.98 0.71
CA VAL A 36 3.10 -1.45 1.05
C VAL A 36 3.02 -2.93 1.36
N GLY A 37 3.77 -3.74 0.62
CA GLY A 37 3.91 -5.17 0.88
C GLY A 37 5.11 -5.44 1.76
N VAL A 38 4.90 -6.13 2.88
CA VAL A 38 5.96 -6.63 3.75
C VAL A 38 5.99 -8.15 3.62
N THR A 39 7.05 -8.67 3.00
CA THR A 39 7.29 -10.12 2.88
C THR A 39 7.86 -10.66 4.18
N PHE A 40 7.54 -11.91 4.54
CA PHE A 40 8.12 -12.58 5.71
C PHE A 40 9.37 -13.38 5.36
N GLU A 41 10.01 -13.08 4.24
CA GLU A 41 11.29 -13.68 3.88
C GLU A 41 12.43 -13.01 4.67
N PRO A 42 13.31 -13.78 5.34
CA PRO A 42 14.36 -13.24 6.20
C PRO A 42 15.29 -12.23 5.53
N ASP A 43 15.47 -12.35 4.21
CA ASP A 43 16.40 -11.50 3.45
C ASP A 43 15.73 -10.25 2.86
N THR A 44 14.39 -10.19 2.83
CA THR A 44 13.67 -9.13 2.10
C THR A 44 12.63 -8.38 2.94
N TYR A 45 12.32 -8.84 4.15
CA TYR A 45 11.32 -8.20 5.02
C TYR A 45 11.65 -6.74 5.35
N SER A 46 12.93 -6.42 5.58
CA SER A 46 13.38 -5.08 5.97
C SER A 46 13.03 -4.03 4.92
N ASN A 47 13.06 -4.39 3.62
CA ASN A 47 12.71 -3.46 2.55
C ASN A 47 11.23 -3.03 2.62
N GLY A 48 10.34 -3.94 3.02
CA GLY A 48 8.92 -3.64 3.19
C GLY A 48 8.66 -2.86 4.48
N GLU A 49 9.36 -3.22 5.55
CA GLU A 49 9.33 -2.53 6.83
C GLU A 49 9.82 -1.07 6.71
N ASP A 50 10.94 -0.83 6.04
CA ASP A 50 11.49 0.51 5.81
C ASP A 50 10.52 1.39 5.01
N GLN A 51 9.91 0.84 3.95
CA GLN A 51 8.91 1.54 3.14
C GLN A 51 7.64 1.86 3.92
N LEU A 52 7.26 1.00 4.86
CA LEU A 52 6.13 1.22 5.76
C LEU A 52 6.47 2.34 6.74
N ASN A 53 7.62 2.26 7.41
CA ASN A 53 8.08 3.25 8.38
C ASN A 53 8.22 4.63 7.75
N GLU A 54 8.85 4.74 6.57
CA GLU A 54 8.97 6.00 5.83
C GLU A 54 7.58 6.59 5.51
N ALA A 55 6.61 5.76 5.13
CA ALA A 55 5.26 6.24 4.87
C ALA A 55 4.57 6.73 6.15
N LEU A 56 4.75 6.04 7.29
CA LEU A 56 4.22 6.47 8.58
C LEU A 56 4.82 7.81 9.02
N ASP A 57 6.13 8.01 8.81
CA ASP A 57 6.83 9.27 9.09
C ASP A 57 6.32 10.42 8.22
N HIS A 58 5.92 10.13 6.98
CA HIS A 58 5.26 11.09 6.08
C HIS A 58 3.78 11.35 6.41
N GLY A 59 3.29 10.85 7.54
CA GLY A 59 1.93 11.12 8.03
C GLY A 59 0.85 10.22 7.43
N TYR A 60 1.22 9.15 6.74
CA TYR A 60 0.25 8.12 6.37
C TYR A 60 -0.24 7.36 7.61
N ARG A 61 -1.46 6.85 7.53
CA ARG A 61 -2.11 6.04 8.56
C ARG A 61 -2.54 4.70 7.98
N VAL A 62 -2.43 3.63 8.76
CA VAL A 62 -2.90 2.30 8.37
C VAL A 62 -4.42 2.32 8.24
N MET A 63 -4.91 2.01 7.05
CA MET A 63 -6.34 1.86 6.77
C MET A 63 -6.78 0.41 6.94
N ARG A 64 -5.99 -0.52 6.38
CA ARG A 64 -6.33 -1.94 6.36
C ARG A 64 -5.11 -2.80 6.09
N GLU A 65 -5.10 -3.98 6.69
CA GLU A 65 -4.11 -5.02 6.46
C GLU A 65 -4.73 -6.17 5.67
N TYR A 66 -3.96 -6.75 4.77
CA TYR A 66 -4.32 -7.90 3.96
C TYR A 66 -3.26 -9.00 4.17
N PRO A 67 -3.51 -9.92 5.11
CA PRO A 67 -2.62 -11.06 5.33
C PRO A 67 -2.53 -11.93 4.08
N THR A 68 -1.34 -12.42 3.79
CA THR A 68 -1.06 -13.36 2.69
C THR A 68 -0.22 -14.53 3.22
N GLY A 69 -0.14 -15.61 2.46
CA GLY A 69 0.72 -16.75 2.85
C GLY A 69 2.21 -16.43 2.89
N ALA A 70 2.66 -15.31 2.32
CA ALA A 70 4.07 -14.93 2.21
C ALA A 70 4.41 -13.64 2.97
N GLY A 71 3.45 -13.03 3.66
CA GLY A 71 3.61 -11.69 4.25
C GLY A 71 2.29 -10.96 4.43
N VAL A 72 2.33 -9.64 4.50
CA VAL A 72 1.16 -8.77 4.63
C VAL A 72 1.23 -7.62 3.62
N VAL A 73 0.08 -7.26 3.04
CA VAL A 73 -0.04 -6.01 2.28
C VAL A 73 -0.81 -5.01 3.14
N ILE A 74 -0.23 -3.85 3.38
CA ILE A 74 -0.78 -2.79 4.23
C ILE A 74 -1.25 -1.65 3.32
N ALA A 75 -2.53 -1.33 3.39
CA ALA A 75 -3.10 -0.14 2.77
C ALA A 75 -2.96 1.04 3.74
N LEU A 76 -2.33 2.10 3.25
CA LEU A 76 -2.03 3.33 3.95
C LEU A 76 -2.81 4.49 3.33
N GLY A 77 -3.41 5.33 4.15
CA GLY A 77 -4.12 6.53 3.75
C GLY A 77 -3.44 7.78 4.28
N LEU A 78 -3.26 8.78 3.43
CA LEU A 78 -2.85 10.13 3.84
C LEU A 78 -4.09 11.02 3.91
N TYR A 79 -4.32 11.66 5.05
CA TYR A 79 -5.52 12.44 5.32
C TYR A 79 -5.20 13.94 5.48
N LYS A 80 -6.11 14.81 5.02
CA LYS A 80 -6.01 16.26 5.21
C LYS A 80 -5.99 16.58 6.70
N ASN A 81 -5.11 17.51 7.09
CA ASN A 81 -4.96 18.03 8.46
C ASN A 81 -4.63 16.96 9.53
N GLY A 82 -4.13 15.79 9.13
CA GLY A 82 -3.85 14.70 10.09
C GLY A 82 -5.09 14.17 10.81
N ALA A 83 -6.29 14.49 10.32
CA ALA A 83 -7.54 13.99 10.88
C ALA A 83 -7.66 12.50 10.59
N VAL A 84 -7.54 11.68 11.64
CA VAL A 84 -7.74 10.23 11.62
C VAL A 84 -9.13 9.93 12.17
#